data_AF-A0A7I0K8C9-F1
#
_entry.id   AF-A0A7I0K8C9-F1
#
_cell.length_a   1.000
_cell.length_b   1.000
_cell.length_c   1.000
_cell.angle_alpha   90.00
_cell.angle_beta   90.00
_cell.angle_gamma   90.00
#
_symmetry.space_group_name_H-M   'P 1'
#
loop_
_entity.id
_entity.type
_entity.pdbx_description
1 polymer ?
#
loop_
_entity_poly.entity_id
_entity_poly.type
_entity_poly.pdbx_seq_one_letter_code
_entity_poly.pdbx_strand_id
1 'polypeptide(L)'
;MRRSSMIFALAVLAGAASAGFASPASAQVINPAARNNVIIQQNDLQALQNQVQRQQFQQQQQQYRAQDRVIVQQPPPVVPQVRPSCQTQIIGNTAVSTCR
;
A
#
# COMPACT_ATOMS: atom_id res chain seq x y z
N MET A 1 72.01 -29.97 12.05
CA MET A 1 71.29 -29.38 10.90
C MET A 1 69.75 -29.38 10.99
N ARG A 2 69.09 -30.17 11.87
CA ARG A 2 67.60 -30.20 11.94
C ARG A 2 66.94 -29.02 12.68
N ARG A 3 67.64 -28.36 13.62
CA ARG A 3 67.06 -27.27 14.44
C ARG A 3 66.99 -25.91 13.72
N SER A 4 67.98 -25.55 12.89
CA SER A 4 67.91 -24.30 12.11
C SER A 4 66.77 -24.30 11.10
N SER A 5 66.45 -25.44 10.48
CA SER A 5 65.39 -25.54 9.48
C SER A 5 63.99 -25.24 10.04
N MET A 6 63.73 -25.56 11.31
CA MET A 6 62.46 -25.25 11.96
C MET A 6 62.32 -23.75 12.27
N ILE A 7 63.42 -23.07 12.60
CA ILE A 7 63.41 -21.63 12.91
C ILE A 7 63.11 -20.81 11.65
N PHE A 8 63.71 -21.18 10.51
CA PHE A 8 63.42 -20.52 9.24
C PHE A 8 61.99 -20.77 8.76
N ALA A 9 61.45 -21.97 8.96
CA ALA A 9 60.06 -22.28 8.61
C ALA A 9 59.04 -21.47 9.42
N LEU A 10 59.31 -21.22 10.71
CA LEU A 10 58.48 -20.37 11.57
C LEU A 10 58.53 -18.89 11.20
N ALA A 11 59.71 -18.38 10.82
CA ALA A 11 59.87 -16.99 10.41
C ALA A 11 59.12 -16.67 9.11
N VAL A 12 59.09 -17.60 8.15
CA VAL A 12 58.35 -17.43 6.89
C VAL A 12 56.82 -17.47 7.11
N LEU A 13 56.33 -18.35 8.00
CA LEU A 13 54.90 -18.39 8.34
C LEU A 13 54.43 -17.12 9.08
N ALA A 14 55.26 -16.58 9.98
CA ALA A 14 54.95 -15.35 10.70
C ALA A 14 54.95 -14.10 9.78
N GLY A 15 55.83 -14.05 8.78
CA GLY A 15 55.87 -12.97 7.78
C GLY A 15 54.69 -13.00 6.80
N ALA A 16 54.14 -14.17 6.49
CA ALA A 16 52.97 -14.29 5.62
C ALA A 16 51.66 -13.86 6.31
N ALA A 17 51.57 -13.99 7.64
CA ALA A 17 50.38 -13.61 8.40
C ALA A 17 50.24 -12.08 8.60
N SER A 18 51.33 -11.31 8.52
CA SER A 18 51.30 -9.86 8.73
C SER A 18 50.99 -9.05 7.46
N ALA A 19 51.05 -9.66 6.27
CA ALA A 19 50.71 -9.00 5.01
C ALA A 19 49.19 -8.92 4.73
N GLY A 20 48.35 -9.56 5.57
CA GLY A 20 46.91 -9.68 5.35
C GLY A 20 46.02 -8.69 6.12
N PHE A 21 46.56 -7.82 6.97
CA PHE A 21 45.75 -6.96 7.86
C PHE A 21 45.89 -5.45 7.61
N ALA A 22 46.37 -5.06 6.44
CA ALA A 22 46.15 -3.69 5.96
C ALA A 22 44.84 -3.65 5.16
N SER A 23 43.70 -3.91 5.82
CA SER A 23 42.43 -3.41 5.30
C SER A 23 42.58 -1.89 5.25
N PRO A 24 42.47 -1.23 4.08
CA PRO A 24 42.25 0.19 4.11
C PRO A 24 40.96 0.37 4.90
N ALA A 25 41.06 0.97 6.08
CA ALA A 25 39.92 1.60 6.70
C ALA A 25 39.55 2.75 5.77
N SER A 26 38.85 2.42 4.69
CA SER A 26 38.14 3.38 3.87
C SER A 26 37.17 4.03 4.84
N ALA A 27 37.56 5.19 5.37
CA ALA A 27 36.63 6.17 5.88
C ALA A 27 35.77 6.52 4.67
N GLN A 28 34.76 5.70 4.44
CA GLN A 28 33.70 5.97 3.49
C GLN A 28 33.01 7.20 4.04
N VAL A 29 33.49 8.35 3.58
CA VAL A 29 32.78 9.62 3.62
C VAL A 29 31.56 9.35 2.77
N ILE A 30 30.55 8.74 3.40
CA ILE A 30 29.24 8.54 2.82
C ILE A 30 28.76 9.96 2.57
N ASN A 31 28.86 10.39 1.31
CA ASN A 31 28.35 11.67 0.89
C ASN A 31 26.88 11.70 1.36
N PRO A 32 26.44 12.70 2.14
CA PRO A 32 25.07 12.76 2.61
C PRO A 32 24.06 12.65 1.45
N ALA A 33 24.43 13.08 0.24
CA ALA A 33 23.63 12.85 -0.98
C ALA A 33 23.48 11.35 -1.35
N ALA A 34 24.54 10.54 -1.23
CA ALA A 34 24.46 9.10 -1.48
C ALA A 34 23.57 8.39 -0.45
N ARG A 35 23.61 8.81 0.83
CA ARG A 35 22.71 8.31 1.86
C ARG A 35 21.25 8.67 1.57
N ASN A 36 21.00 9.92 1.13
CA ASN A 36 19.66 10.37 0.76
C ASN A 36 19.11 9.61 -0.45
N ASN A 37 19.94 9.36 -1.47
CA ASN A 37 19.53 8.61 -2.67
C ASN A 37 19.14 7.17 -2.34
N VAL A 38 19.88 6.51 -1.44
CA VAL A 38 19.54 5.15 -0.96
C VAL A 38 18.23 5.15 -0.18
N ILE A 39 17.99 6.15 0.68
CA ILE A 39 16.73 6.28 1.44
C ILE A 39 15.54 6.52 0.51
N ILE A 40 15.68 7.40 -0.50
CA ILE A 40 14.62 7.68 -1.48
C ILE A 40 14.29 6.43 -2.28
N GLN A 41 15.31 5.72 -2.79
CA GLN A 41 15.09 4.50 -3.58
C GLN A 41 14.45 3.38 -2.75
N GLN A 42 14.79 3.27 -1.46
CA GLN A 42 14.13 2.35 -0.55
C GLN A 42 12.66 2.72 -0.31
N ASN A 43 12.36 4.01 -0.16
CA ASN A 43 11.01 4.52 0.03
C ASN A 43 10.14 4.29 -1.21
N ASP A 44 10.69 4.52 -2.40
CA ASP A 44 10.00 4.29 -3.67
C ASP A 44 9.65 2.80 -3.84
N LEU A 45 10.59 1.89 -3.56
CA LEU A 45 10.33 0.45 -3.60
C LEU A 45 9.22 0.03 -2.63
N GLN A 46 9.17 0.63 -1.44
CA GLN A 46 8.10 0.39 -0.49
C GLN A 46 6.77 1.01 -0.95
N ALA A 47 6.79 2.19 -1.56
CA ALA A 47 5.61 2.86 -2.09
C ALA A 47 4.98 2.06 -3.24
N LEU A 48 5.80 1.54 -4.17
CA LEU A 48 5.34 0.67 -5.25
C LEU A 48 4.68 -0.61 -4.70
N GLN A 49 5.30 -1.28 -3.71
CA GLN A 49 4.72 -2.47 -3.09
C GLN A 49 3.35 -2.17 -2.44
N ASN A 50 3.24 -1.05 -1.72
CA ASN A 50 1.97 -0.62 -1.13
C ASN A 50 0.92 -0.31 -2.19
N GLN A 51 1.30 0.30 -3.32
CA GLN A 51 0.38 0.57 -4.43
C GLN A 51 -0.15 -0.73 -5.03
N VAL A 52 0.73 -1.67 -5.35
CA VAL A 52 0.34 -2.97 -5.94
C VAL A 52 -0.59 -3.71 -4.98
N GLN A 53 -0.26 -3.75 -3.68
CA GLN A 53 -1.11 -4.38 -2.69
C GLN A 53 -2.50 -3.74 -2.62
N ARG A 54 -2.58 -2.40 -2.59
CA ARG A 54 -3.87 -1.68 -2.61
C ARG A 54 -4.69 -1.97 -3.86
N GLN A 55 -4.05 -2.00 -5.04
CA GLN A 55 -4.74 -2.32 -6.29
C GLN A 55 -5.32 -3.75 -6.27
N GLN A 56 -4.56 -4.72 -5.77
CA GLN A 56 -5.05 -6.10 -5.64
C GLN A 56 -6.26 -6.19 -4.70
N PHE A 57 -6.20 -5.56 -3.53
CA PHE A 57 -7.33 -5.54 -2.59
C PHE A 57 -8.57 -4.86 -3.18
N GLN A 58 -8.39 -3.77 -3.93
CA GLN A 58 -9.50 -3.07 -4.58
C GLN A 58 -10.20 -3.96 -5.60
N GLN A 59 -9.44 -4.66 -6.46
CA GLN A 59 -10.04 -5.57 -7.45
C GLN A 59 -10.78 -6.71 -6.76
N GLN A 60 -10.22 -7.29 -5.71
CA GLN A 60 -10.85 -8.39 -4.98
C GLN A 60 -12.18 -7.97 -4.36
N GLN A 61 -12.24 -6.78 -3.74
CA GLN A 61 -13.50 -6.24 -3.19
C GLN A 61 -14.55 -6.00 -4.27
N GLN A 62 -14.15 -5.55 -5.48
CA GLN A 62 -15.09 -5.39 -6.58
C GLN A 62 -15.69 -6.72 -7.01
N GLN A 63 -14.88 -7.78 -7.09
CA GLN A 63 -15.37 -9.13 -7.39
C GLN A 63 -16.34 -9.64 -6.33
N TYR A 64 -16.03 -9.45 -5.04
CA TYR A 64 -16.94 -9.82 -3.96
C TYR A 64 -18.24 -9.02 -4.00
N ARG A 65 -18.20 -7.71 -4.23
CA ARG A 65 -19.43 -6.90 -4.40
C ARG A 65 -20.25 -7.36 -5.60
N ALA A 66 -19.61 -7.75 -6.70
CA ALA A 66 -20.31 -8.24 -7.89
C ALA A 66 -20.99 -9.59 -7.64
N GLN A 67 -20.36 -10.47 -6.87
CA GLN A 67 -20.95 -11.75 -6.44
C GLN A 67 -22.07 -11.57 -5.41
N ASP A 68 -21.87 -10.71 -4.42
CA ASP A 68 -22.82 -10.49 -3.34
C ASP A 68 -24.01 -9.62 -3.75
N ARG A 69 -23.89 -8.87 -4.86
CA ARG A 69 -25.06 -8.34 -5.57
C ARG A 69 -25.83 -9.48 -6.23
N VAL A 70 -26.50 -10.28 -5.41
CA VAL A 70 -27.72 -10.95 -5.84
C VAL A 70 -28.67 -9.82 -6.19
N ILE A 71 -28.97 -9.64 -7.48
CA ILE A 71 -30.03 -8.75 -7.96
C ILE A 71 -31.35 -9.43 -7.56
N VAL A 72 -31.61 -9.53 -6.25
CA VAL A 72 -32.97 -9.68 -5.77
C VAL A 72 -33.54 -8.29 -5.93
N GLN A 73 -34.25 -8.08 -7.03
CA GLN A 73 -35.13 -6.95 -7.16
C GLN A 73 -36.16 -7.10 -6.02
N GLN A 74 -35.86 -6.49 -4.87
CA GLN A 74 -36.81 -6.45 -3.78
C GLN A 74 -38.05 -5.76 -4.33
N PRO A 75 -39.24 -6.38 -4.21
CA PRO A 75 -40.47 -5.74 -4.60
C PRO A 75 -40.52 -4.36 -3.93
N PRO A 76 -40.90 -3.30 -4.67
CA PRO A 76 -41.02 -1.98 -4.07
C PRO A 76 -41.89 -2.10 -2.81
N PRO A 77 -41.45 -1.53 -1.67
CA PRO A 77 -42.21 -1.61 -0.44
C PRO A 77 -43.59 -1.00 -0.69
N VAL A 78 -44.64 -1.71 -0.26
CA VAL A 78 -46.02 -1.21 -0.31
C VAL A 78 -46.13 -0.11 0.74
N VAL A 79 -45.76 1.10 0.34
CA VAL A 79 -45.92 2.30 1.17
C VAL A 79 -47.34 2.84 1.01
N PRO A 80 -48.00 3.25 2.11
CA PRO A 80 -49.25 3.99 2.02
C PRO A 80 -49.03 5.27 1.21
N GLN A 81 -49.60 5.32 0.01
CA GLN A 81 -49.64 6.53 -0.80
C GLN A 81 -50.70 7.45 -0.20
N VAL A 82 -50.28 8.59 0.36
CA VAL A 82 -51.20 9.63 0.80
C VAL A 82 -51.86 10.20 -0.45
N ARG A 83 -53.16 9.99 -0.61
CA ARG A 83 -53.91 10.60 -1.72
C ARG A 83 -53.85 12.13 -1.57
N PRO A 84 -53.62 12.89 -2.65
CA PRO A 84 -53.68 14.34 -2.57
C PRO A 84 -55.05 14.74 -2.03
N SER A 85 -55.06 15.59 -1.00
CA SER A 85 -56.31 16.14 -0.48
C SER A 85 -56.96 16.99 -1.56
N CYS A 86 -58.20 16.66 -1.92
CA CYS A 86 -58.95 17.49 -2.84
C CYS A 86 -59.13 18.88 -2.21
N GLN A 87 -58.71 19.92 -2.91
CA GLN A 87 -58.91 21.27 -2.45
C GLN A 87 -60.27 21.76 -2.95
N THR A 88 -61.15 22.09 -2.02
CA THR A 88 -62.43 22.73 -2.31
C THR A 88 -62.17 24.22 -2.50
N GLN A 89 -62.32 24.73 -3.73
CA GLN A 89 -62.31 26.16 -4.01
C GLN A 89 -63.74 26.67 -4.12
N ILE A 90 -64.00 27.82 -3.48
CA ILE A 90 -65.28 28.51 -3.62
C ILE A 90 -65.12 29.52 -4.76
N ILE A 91 -65.83 29.27 -5.87
CA ILE A 91 -65.88 30.17 -7.02
C ILE A 91 -67.30 30.75 -7.04
N GLY A 92 -67.41 32.02 -6.64
CA GLY A 92 -68.70 32.68 -6.43
C GLY A 92 -69.50 32.05 -5.28
N ASN A 93 -70.69 31.55 -5.60
CA ASN A 93 -71.63 30.88 -4.68
C ASN A 93 -71.65 29.35 -4.85
N THR A 94 -70.70 28.79 -5.62
CA THR A 94 -70.55 27.34 -5.82
C THR A 94 -69.24 26.83 -5.23
N ALA A 95 -69.30 25.71 -4.52
CA ALA A 95 -68.13 25.00 -4.01
C ALA A 95 -67.70 23.93 -5.03
N VAL A 96 -66.49 24.05 -5.56
CA VAL A 96 -65.92 23.13 -6.54
C VAL A 96 -64.75 22.38 -5.91
N SER A 97 -64.87 21.07 -5.79
CA SER A 97 -63.77 20.21 -5.34
C SER A 97 -62.87 19.87 -6.52
N THR A 98 -61.61 20.31 -6.45
CA THR A 98 -60.59 19.97 -7.45
C THR A 98 -59.67 18.90 -6.87
N CYS A 99 -59.71 17.72 -7.47
CA CYS A 99 -58.77 16.63 -7.20
C CYS A 99 -57.88 16.52 -8.44
N ARG A 100 -56.57 16.78 -8.30
CA ARG A 100 -55.57 16.53 -9.36
C ARG A 100 -54.62 15.44 -8.91
#